data_AF-A0A520QGH0-F1
#
_entry.id   AF-A0A520QGH0-F1
#
_cell.length_a   1.000
_cell.length_b   1.000
_cell.length_c   1.000
_cell.angle_alpha   90.00
_cell.angle_beta   90.00
_cell.angle_gamma   90.00
#
_symmetry.space_group_name_H-M   'P 1'
#
loop_
_entity.id
_entity.type
_entity.pdbx_description
1 polymer ?
#
loop_
_entity_poly.entity_id
_entity_poly.type
_entity_poly.pdbx_seq_one_letter_code
_entity_poly.pdbx_strand_id
1 'polypeptide(L)'
;MPRPRETTPDADRRLRRALFAAVAIVGALQVTNNSLPYLGLRDDSCQTMFSGLSWEDGGNNHLIAPQRMLSSLWIFYIDLEVDVTPEPRAGRLGDLVEWLRRDGIQHNDEAMRVAIRQLCDAGHAVAVARRPAAGGPVQRTDDACADPRFSAPHAWIPVRLYDSHYPYPWPPEDP
;
A
#
# COMPACT_ATOMS: atom_id res chain seq x y z
N MET A 1 -26.10 16.37 38.03
CA MET A 1 -25.00 15.53 37.51
C MET A 1 -25.60 14.20 37.06
N PRO A 2 -25.52 13.83 35.78
CA PRO A 2 -26.01 12.53 35.31
C PRO A 2 -25.07 11.42 35.80
N ARG A 3 -25.62 10.35 36.40
CA ARG A 3 -24.83 9.16 36.78
C ARG A 3 -24.36 8.42 35.52
N PRO A 4 -23.14 7.85 35.52
CA PRO A 4 -22.69 6.99 34.43
C PRO A 4 -23.66 5.82 34.27
N ARG A 5 -24.07 5.53 33.02
CA ARG A 5 -24.87 4.34 32.72
C ARG A 5 -24.02 3.12 33.05
N GLU A 6 -24.37 2.43 34.12
CA GLU A 6 -23.86 1.09 34.40
C GLU A 6 -24.22 0.19 33.22
N THR A 7 -23.20 -0.25 32.48
CA THR A 7 -23.37 -1.30 31.48
C THR A 7 -23.78 -2.55 32.22
N THR A 8 -24.97 -3.08 31.90
CA THR A 8 -25.43 -4.31 32.54
C THR A 8 -24.48 -5.45 32.15
N PRO A 9 -24.14 -6.38 33.06
CA PRO A 9 -23.25 -7.51 32.78
C PRO A 9 -23.64 -8.32 31.52
N ASP A 10 -24.93 -8.28 31.17
CA ASP A 10 -25.48 -8.89 29.97
C ASP A 10 -25.10 -8.17 28.67
N ALA A 11 -24.99 -6.84 28.67
CA ALA A 11 -24.56 -6.06 27.51
C ALA A 11 -23.10 -6.37 27.16
N ASP A 12 -22.23 -6.45 28.16
CA ASP A 12 -20.82 -6.78 27.98
C ASP A 12 -20.63 -8.23 27.51
N ARG A 13 -21.42 -9.16 28.05
CA ARG A 13 -21.41 -10.56 27.61
C ARG A 13 -21.89 -10.71 26.16
N ARG A 14 -22.93 -9.97 25.76
CA ARG A 14 -23.42 -9.94 24.37
C ARG A 14 -22.39 -9.35 23.42
N LEU A 15 -21.75 -8.24 23.80
CA LEU A 15 -20.69 -7.61 23.00
C LEU A 15 -19.49 -8.54 22.83
N ARG A 16 -19.02 -9.18 23.90
CA ARG A 16 -17.90 -10.15 23.83
C ARG A 16 -18.23 -11.33 22.91
N ARG A 17 -19.46 -11.85 22.98
CA ARG A 17 -19.93 -12.92 22.08
C ARG A 17 -20.00 -12.45 20.63
N ALA A 18 -20.50 -11.24 20.39
CA ALA A 18 -20.56 -10.65 19.05
C ALA A 18 -19.16 -10.44 18.46
N LEU A 19 -18.21 -9.92 19.26
CA LEU A 19 -16.81 -9.77 18.85
C LEU A 19 -16.16 -11.12 18.58
N PHE A 20 -16.34 -12.10 19.47
CA PHE A 20 -15.83 -13.45 19.25
C PHE A 20 -16.40 -14.08 17.98
N ALA A 21 -17.71 -13.94 17.75
CA ALA A 21 -18.37 -14.41 16.54
C ALA A 21 -17.82 -13.70 15.30
N ALA A 22 -17.62 -12.37 15.34
CA ALA A 22 -17.03 -11.62 14.24
C ALA A 22 -15.60 -12.09 13.94
N VAL A 23 -14.76 -12.26 14.96
CA VAL A 23 -13.39 -12.79 14.81
C VAL A 23 -13.43 -14.21 14.25
N ALA A 24 -14.32 -15.07 14.75
CA ALA A 24 -14.47 -16.44 14.26
C ALA A 24 -14.94 -16.50 12.81
N ILE A 25 -15.90 -15.66 12.41
CA ILE A 25 -16.39 -15.57 11.03
C ILE A 25 -15.27 -15.06 10.10
N VAL A 26 -14.58 -13.99 10.47
CA VAL A 26 -13.45 -13.47 9.69
C VAL A 26 -12.34 -14.51 9.57
N GLY A 27 -12.00 -15.18 10.68
CA GLY A 27 -11.02 -16.25 10.69
C GLY A 27 -11.42 -17.42 9.79
N ALA A 28 -12.69 -17.85 9.86
CA ALA A 28 -13.21 -18.91 9.01
C ALA A 28 -13.19 -18.53 7.52
N LEU A 29 -13.63 -17.33 7.17
CA LEU A 29 -13.58 -16.82 5.80
C LEU A 29 -12.14 -16.78 5.27
N GLN A 30 -11.18 -16.36 6.10
CA GLN A 30 -9.76 -16.37 5.73
C GLN A 30 -9.23 -17.79 5.52
N VAL A 31 -9.52 -18.72 6.42
CA VAL A 31 -9.12 -20.13 6.28
C VAL A 31 -9.71 -20.72 5.00
N THR A 32 -11.02 -20.55 4.77
CA THR A 32 -11.69 -21.03 3.56
C THR A 32 -11.06 -20.43 2.31
N ASN A 33 -10.90 -19.11 2.25
CA ASN A 33 -10.31 -18.44 1.10
C ASN A 33 -8.88 -18.93 0.81
N ASN A 34 -8.07 -19.17 1.84
CA ASN A 34 -6.71 -19.72 1.70
C ASN A 34 -6.71 -21.21 1.32
N SER A 35 -7.78 -21.95 1.61
CA SER A 35 -7.94 -23.36 1.24
C SER A 35 -8.44 -23.57 -0.20
N LEU A 36 -9.14 -22.61 -0.81
CA LEU A 36 -9.73 -22.76 -2.15
C LEU A 36 -8.72 -23.17 -3.25
N PRO A 37 -7.48 -22.65 -3.30
CA PRO A 37 -6.50 -23.10 -4.29
C PRO A 37 -6.10 -24.57 -4.13
N TYR A 38 -5.99 -25.05 -2.89
CA TYR A 38 -5.65 -26.44 -2.59
C TYR A 38 -6.77 -27.43 -2.96
N LEU A 39 -7.98 -26.93 -3.11
CA LEU A 39 -9.14 -27.71 -3.54
C LEU A 39 -9.36 -27.61 -5.06
N GLY A 40 -8.51 -26.90 -5.80
CA GLY A 40 -8.66 -26.69 -7.25
C GLY A 40 -9.87 -25.82 -7.61
N LEU A 41 -10.35 -25.00 -6.68
CA LEU A 41 -11.53 -24.14 -6.85
C LEU A 41 -11.15 -22.68 -7.18
N ARG A 42 -9.86 -22.35 -7.27
CA ARG A 42 -9.33 -21.02 -7.60
C ARG A 42 -7.87 -21.07 -8.08
N ASP A 43 -7.56 -20.35 -9.16
CA ASP A 43 -6.24 -20.36 -9.80
C ASP A 43 -5.29 -19.24 -9.30
N ASP A 44 -5.83 -18.15 -8.73
CA ASP A 44 -5.03 -17.01 -8.29
C ASP A 44 -4.61 -17.09 -6.82
N SER A 45 -3.32 -17.26 -6.63
CA SER A 45 -2.62 -17.31 -5.36
C SER A 45 -1.69 -16.06 -5.36
N CYS A 46 -1.91 -15.01 -4.52
CA CYS A 46 -0.87 -13.97 -4.21
C CYS A 46 -0.14 -13.73 -2.76
N GLN A 47 0.23 -14.68 -1.87
CA GLN A 47 1.58 -14.88 -1.16
C GLN A 47 2.08 -16.34 -0.85
N THR A 48 3.17 -16.90 -1.41
CA THR A 48 3.75 -18.20 -0.97
C THR A 48 5.18 -17.98 -0.55
N MET A 49 5.42 -18.41 0.69
CA MET A 49 6.62 -19.12 1.14
C MET A 49 7.59 -19.51 0.02
N PHE A 50 8.85 -19.15 0.23
CA PHE A 50 10.02 -19.62 -0.49
C PHE A 50 9.89 -21.09 -0.90
N SER A 51 9.80 -21.33 -2.20
CA SER A 51 9.96 -22.64 -2.85
C SER A 51 10.71 -22.38 -4.15
N GLY A 52 11.89 -22.98 -4.31
CA GLY A 52 12.82 -22.74 -5.41
C GLY A 52 12.38 -23.33 -6.75
N LEU A 53 11.26 -22.84 -7.30
CA LEU A 53 10.80 -23.14 -8.65
C LEU A 53 10.72 -21.83 -9.45
N SER A 54 11.18 -21.88 -10.70
CA SER A 54 11.48 -20.74 -11.57
C SER A 54 10.28 -19.83 -11.83
N TRP A 55 10.59 -18.54 -12.03
CA TRP A 55 9.66 -17.48 -12.41
C TRP A 55 9.26 -17.64 -13.89
N GLU A 56 7.96 -17.57 -14.20
CA GLU A 56 7.45 -17.37 -15.56
C GLU A 56 6.80 -15.98 -15.67
N ASP A 57 6.96 -15.33 -16.83
CA ASP A 57 6.41 -14.00 -17.10
C ASP A 57 4.88 -14.03 -17.10
N GLY A 58 4.29 -13.40 -16.08
CA GLY A 58 2.84 -13.22 -15.93
C GLY A 58 2.16 -14.06 -14.85
N GLY A 59 2.87 -15.04 -14.26
CA GLY A 59 2.34 -15.87 -13.18
C GLY A 59 2.84 -15.43 -11.81
N ASN A 60 1.94 -15.02 -10.92
CA ASN A 60 2.31 -14.73 -9.52
C ASN A 60 1.88 -15.91 -8.63
N ASN A 61 2.85 -16.53 -7.97
CA ASN A 61 2.73 -17.86 -7.39
C ASN A 61 2.73 -17.77 -5.86
N HIS A 62 1.56 -17.52 -5.28
CA HIS A 62 1.56 -16.89 -3.98
C HIS A 62 0.30 -17.26 -3.07
N LEU A 63 0.32 -18.13 -2.05
CA LEU A 63 -0.84 -18.39 -1.11
C LEU A 63 -1.76 -17.30 -0.42
N ILE A 64 -1.38 -16.07 -0.02
CA ILE A 64 -2.21 -15.13 0.81
C ILE A 64 -2.07 -13.64 0.38
N ALA A 65 -2.98 -12.94 -0.31
CA ALA A 65 -2.73 -11.51 -0.68
C ALA A 65 -3.66 -10.43 -0.05
N PRO A 66 -3.94 -10.42 1.27
CA PRO A 66 -4.83 -9.44 1.88
C PRO A 66 -4.32 -8.01 1.68
N GLN A 67 -3.02 -7.82 1.51
CA GLN A 67 -2.44 -6.52 1.18
C GLN A 67 -2.91 -5.97 -0.17
N ARG A 68 -3.14 -6.80 -1.20
CA ARG A 68 -3.67 -6.34 -2.50
C ARG A 68 -5.07 -5.75 -2.41
N MET A 69 -5.88 -6.28 -1.50
CA MET A 69 -7.26 -5.84 -1.29
C MET A 69 -7.37 -4.66 -0.33
N LEU A 70 -6.32 -4.38 0.44
CA LEU A 70 -6.35 -3.43 1.56
C LEU A 70 -5.30 -2.31 1.42
N SER A 71 -4.47 -2.33 0.38
CA SER A 71 -3.44 -1.32 0.13
C SER A 71 -3.19 -1.12 -1.36
N SER A 72 -2.61 0.03 -1.69
CA SER A 72 -2.21 0.38 -3.04
C SER A 72 -0.84 -0.19 -3.44
N LEU A 73 -0.36 -1.24 -2.77
CA LEU A 73 0.99 -1.79 -2.95
C LEU A 73 1.32 -2.34 -4.34
N TRP A 74 0.36 -2.40 -5.25
CA TRP A 74 0.56 -2.84 -6.64
C TRP A 74 0.25 -1.73 -7.66
N ILE A 75 -0.02 -0.53 -7.16
CA ILE A 75 -0.14 0.67 -7.98
C ILE A 75 1.26 1.27 -8.06
N PHE A 76 1.81 1.28 -9.27
CA PHE A 76 3.12 1.84 -9.56
C PHE A 76 2.96 3.04 -10.50
N TYR A 77 3.83 4.02 -10.31
CA TYR A 77 3.91 5.19 -11.17
C TYR A 77 5.30 5.31 -11.80
N ILE A 78 5.31 5.94 -12.96
CA ILE A 78 6.47 6.35 -13.74
C ILE A 78 6.36 7.85 -14.00
N ASP A 79 7.46 8.45 -14.47
CA ASP A 79 7.57 9.89 -14.76
C ASP A 79 7.04 10.72 -13.59
N LEU A 80 7.57 10.44 -12.40
CA LEU A 80 7.19 11.11 -11.17
C LEU A 80 7.90 12.47 -11.09
N GLU A 81 7.13 13.55 -11.20
CA GLU A 81 7.60 14.92 -10.97
C GLU A 81 7.11 15.37 -9.58
N VAL A 82 8.03 15.86 -8.74
CA VAL A 82 7.72 16.31 -7.38
C VAL A 82 8.34 17.68 -7.13
N ASP A 83 7.49 18.66 -6.83
CA ASP A 83 7.89 19.98 -6.38
C ASP A 83 7.69 20.10 -4.87
N VAL A 84 8.72 20.56 -4.15
CA VAL A 84 8.71 20.68 -2.69
C VAL A 84 9.13 22.08 -2.29
N THR A 85 8.33 22.77 -1.48
CA THR A 85 8.58 24.16 -1.06
C THR A 85 8.37 24.35 0.45
N PRO A 86 9.34 24.91 1.19
CA PRO A 86 10.71 25.17 0.76
C PRO A 86 11.45 23.86 0.45
N GLU A 87 12.47 23.89 -0.40
CA GLU A 87 13.29 22.71 -0.67
C GLU A 87 14.01 22.27 0.63
N PRO A 88 13.91 21.00 1.06
CA PRO A 88 14.61 20.52 2.24
C PRO A 88 16.12 20.69 2.09
N ARG A 89 16.80 21.06 3.19
CA ARG A 89 18.26 20.97 3.25
C ARG A 89 18.68 19.50 3.34
N ALA A 90 19.97 19.23 3.11
CA ALA A 90 20.57 17.89 3.18
C ALA A 90 20.17 17.10 4.44
N GLY A 91 20.25 15.78 4.36
CA GLY A 91 19.80 14.83 5.37
C GLY A 91 18.50 14.15 4.96
N ARG A 92 17.84 13.47 5.90
CA ARG A 92 16.74 12.53 5.61
C ARG A 92 15.64 13.08 4.69
N LEU A 93 15.21 14.33 4.88
CA LEU A 93 14.15 14.92 4.04
C LEU A 93 14.65 15.23 2.62
N GLY A 94 15.90 15.65 2.47
CA GLY A 94 16.56 15.79 1.17
C GLY A 94 16.71 14.44 0.46
N ASP A 95 17.13 13.40 1.19
CA ASP A 95 17.26 12.03 0.66
C ASP A 95 15.92 11.49 0.15
N LEU A 96 14.81 11.81 0.82
CA LEU A 96 13.46 11.45 0.37
C LEU A 96 13.07 12.15 -0.93
N VAL A 97 13.42 13.42 -1.09
CA VAL A 97 13.15 14.18 -2.32
C VAL A 97 14.00 13.65 -3.47
N GLU A 98 15.27 13.34 -3.21
CA GLU A 98 16.15 12.70 -4.20
C GLU A 98 15.59 11.35 -4.65
N TRP A 99 15.13 10.52 -3.70
CA TRP A 99 14.48 9.25 -4.01
C TRP A 99 13.19 9.41 -4.84
N LEU A 100 12.34 10.37 -4.50
CA LEU A 100 11.11 10.67 -5.25
C LEU A 100 11.38 11.14 -6.68
N ARG A 101 12.45 11.92 -6.89
CA ARG A 101 12.82 12.47 -8.22
C ARG A 101 13.75 11.55 -9.02
N ARG A 102 14.02 10.33 -8.55
CA ARG A 102 14.93 9.43 -9.23
C ARG A 102 14.33 8.93 -10.54
N ASP A 103 15.02 9.22 -11.63
CA ASP A 103 14.64 8.74 -12.96
C ASP A 103 14.85 7.23 -13.13
N GLY A 104 14.07 6.63 -14.04
CA GLY A 104 14.24 5.24 -14.47
C GLY A 104 13.78 4.17 -13.48
N ILE A 105 13.17 4.57 -12.36
CA ILE A 105 12.56 3.66 -11.39
C ILE A 105 11.04 3.83 -11.36
N GLN A 106 10.33 2.79 -10.92
CA GLN A 106 8.89 2.90 -10.66
C GLN A 106 8.65 3.13 -9.17
N HIS A 107 7.79 4.10 -8.84
CA HIS A 107 7.44 4.40 -7.46
C HIS A 107 6.13 3.73 -7.09
N ASN A 108 6.15 3.00 -5.98
CA ASN A 108 4.96 2.42 -5.40
C ASN A 108 4.08 3.48 -4.72
N ASP A 109 2.74 3.42 -4.91
CA ASP A 109 1.79 4.40 -4.34
C ASP A 109 1.89 4.54 -2.82
N GLU A 110 2.06 3.44 -2.08
CA GLU A 110 2.20 3.49 -0.62
C GLU A 110 3.55 4.04 -0.18
N ALA A 111 4.62 3.74 -0.91
CA ALA A 111 5.93 4.31 -0.63
C ALA A 111 5.94 5.82 -0.85
N MET A 112 5.34 6.26 -1.96
CA MET A 112 5.17 7.66 -2.30
C MET A 112 4.32 8.39 -1.25
N ARG A 113 3.20 7.78 -0.81
CA ARG A 113 2.37 8.29 0.30
C ARG A 113 3.17 8.51 1.57
N VAL A 114 3.99 7.53 1.98
CA VAL A 114 4.80 7.62 3.20
C VAL A 114 5.88 8.70 3.09
N ALA A 115 6.51 8.88 1.92
CA ALA A 115 7.49 9.92 1.67
C ALA A 115 6.84 11.32 1.69
N ILE A 116 5.75 11.51 0.94
CA ILE A 116 5.01 12.78 0.88
C ILE A 116 4.49 13.17 2.26
N ARG A 117 3.92 12.24 3.02
CA ARG A 117 3.44 12.53 4.39
C ARG A 117 4.57 13.03 5.28
N GLN A 118 5.76 12.43 5.23
CA GLN A 118 6.91 12.90 6.02
C GLN A 118 7.35 14.32 5.66
N LEU A 119 7.27 14.69 4.38
CA LEU A 119 7.55 16.06 3.92
C LEU A 119 6.47 17.03 4.42
N CYS A 120 5.19 16.67 4.31
CA CYS A 120 4.08 17.47 4.81
C CYS A 120 4.11 17.65 6.33
N ASP A 121 4.38 16.58 7.09
CA ASP A 121 4.51 16.61 8.57
C ASP A 121 5.67 17.51 9.02
N ALA A 122 6.70 17.67 8.18
CA ALA A 122 7.82 18.58 8.41
C ALA A 122 7.54 20.03 7.95
N GLY A 123 6.35 20.32 7.45
CA GLY A 123 5.91 21.67 7.08
C GLY A 123 6.25 22.08 5.64
N HIS A 124 6.58 21.12 4.76
CA HIS A 124 6.78 21.40 3.34
C HIS A 124 5.47 21.33 2.56
N ALA A 125 5.27 22.26 1.62
CA ALA A 125 4.26 22.15 0.58
C ALA A 125 4.78 21.22 -0.52
N VAL A 126 3.92 20.31 -1.02
CA VAL A 126 4.29 19.29 -2.00
C VAL A 126 3.28 19.28 -3.14
N ALA A 127 3.76 19.37 -4.38
CA ALA A 127 2.97 19.12 -5.60
C ALA A 127 3.54 17.92 -6.35
N VAL A 128 2.67 17.13 -6.97
CA VAL A 128 3.06 15.86 -7.62
C VAL A 128 2.36 15.69 -8.96
N ALA A 129 3.12 15.39 -10.01
CA ALA A 129 2.61 14.83 -11.26
C ALA A 129 3.15 13.40 -11.46
N ARG A 130 2.28 12.47 -11.88
CA ARG A 130 2.64 11.05 -11.99
C ARG A 130 1.85 10.36 -13.09
N ARG A 131 2.46 9.40 -13.79
CA ARG A 131 1.75 8.55 -14.75
C ARG A 131 1.63 7.12 -14.23
N PRO A 132 0.46 6.48 -14.28
CA PRO A 132 0.35 5.06 -13.91
C PRO A 132 1.23 4.18 -14.81
N ALA A 133 2.00 3.27 -14.23
CA ALA A 133 2.85 2.34 -14.98
C ALA A 133 2.03 1.39 -15.87
N ALA A 134 0.78 1.09 -15.49
CA ALA A 134 -0.16 0.30 -16.28
C ALA A 134 -0.73 1.06 -17.51
N GLY A 135 -0.29 2.30 -17.75
CA GLY A 135 -0.80 3.17 -18.80
C GLY A 135 -1.93 4.09 -18.32
N GLY A 136 -2.16 5.17 -19.06
CA GLY A 136 -3.17 6.18 -18.76
C GLY A 136 -2.62 7.62 -18.75
N PRO A 137 -3.48 8.62 -18.48
CA PRO A 137 -3.08 10.01 -18.46
C PRO A 137 -2.22 10.34 -17.23
N VAL A 138 -1.42 11.40 -17.35
CA VAL A 138 -0.72 12.00 -16.21
C VAL A 138 -1.74 12.54 -15.20
N GLN A 139 -1.56 12.17 -13.94
CA GLN A 139 -2.36 12.62 -12.80
C GLN A 139 -1.58 13.71 -12.05
N ARG A 140 -2.20 14.87 -11.84
CA ARG A 140 -1.61 16.00 -11.12
C ARG A 140 -2.34 16.26 -9.81
N THR A 141 -1.57 16.53 -8.76
CA THR A 141 -2.04 16.93 -7.44
C THR A 141 -1.24 18.17 -7.01
N ASP A 142 -1.85 19.35 -7.06
CA ASP A 142 -1.16 20.63 -6.78
C ASP A 142 -0.88 20.85 -5.29
N ASP A 143 -1.74 20.31 -4.41
CA ASP A 143 -1.54 20.29 -2.97
C ASP A 143 -1.67 18.84 -2.47
N ALA A 144 -0.53 18.14 -2.47
CA ALA A 144 -0.47 16.76 -2.00
C ALA A 144 -0.67 16.66 -0.49
N CYS A 145 -0.41 17.72 0.28
CA CYS A 145 -0.61 17.70 1.72
C CYS A 145 -2.08 17.79 2.12
N ALA A 146 -2.93 18.42 1.29
CA ALA A 146 -4.38 18.43 1.44
C ALA A 146 -5.10 17.21 0.81
N ASP A 147 -4.43 16.44 -0.05
CA ASP A 147 -5.02 15.26 -0.70
C ASP A 147 -5.14 14.09 0.32
N PRO A 148 -6.35 13.54 0.55
CA PRO A 148 -6.56 12.37 1.43
C PRO A 148 -5.74 11.14 1.06
N ARG A 149 -5.34 11.00 -0.22
CA ARG A 149 -4.49 9.90 -0.70
C ARG A 149 -3.09 9.96 -0.12
N PHE A 150 -2.60 11.13 0.28
CA PHE A 150 -1.25 11.29 0.82
C PHE A 150 -1.24 11.62 2.31
N SER A 151 -2.27 12.31 2.79
CA SER A 151 -2.40 12.74 4.19
C SER A 151 -2.92 11.65 5.15
N ALA A 152 -3.59 10.60 4.65
CA ALA A 152 -4.08 9.51 5.49
C ALA A 152 -3.28 8.21 5.25
N PRO A 153 -2.71 7.55 6.28
CA PRO A 153 -2.20 6.19 6.12
C PRO A 153 -3.33 5.23 5.75
N HIS A 154 -3.10 4.37 4.75
CA HIS A 154 -3.83 3.11 4.72
C HIS A 154 -3.39 2.28 5.94
N ALA A 155 -4.37 1.75 6.67
CA ALA A 155 -4.20 1.16 7.99
C ALA A 155 -2.98 0.22 8.07
N TRP A 156 -2.29 0.21 9.23
CA TRP A 156 -1.40 -0.78 9.89
C TRP A 156 -0.55 -1.80 9.10
N ILE A 157 -0.55 -1.78 7.78
CA ILE A 157 0.19 -2.71 6.93
C ILE A 157 1.64 -2.20 6.91
N PRO A 158 2.60 -2.96 7.43
CA PRO A 158 4.00 -2.61 7.29
C PRO A 158 4.36 -2.69 5.80
N VAL A 159 4.40 -1.53 5.15
CA VAL A 159 4.86 -1.39 3.78
C VAL A 159 6.37 -1.50 3.83
N ARG A 160 6.90 -2.62 3.32
CA ARG A 160 8.27 -2.59 2.83
C ARG A 160 8.26 -1.67 1.62
N LEU A 161 9.00 -0.57 1.71
CA LEU A 161 9.30 0.33 0.61
C LEU A 161 10.18 -0.46 -0.37
N TYR A 162 9.57 -1.38 -1.12
CA TYR A 162 10.26 -2.05 -2.20
C TYR A 162 10.36 -1.00 -3.31
N ASP A 163 11.58 -0.48 -3.52
CA ASP A 163 11.95 -0.09 -4.87
C ASP A 163 11.72 -1.35 -5.72
N SER A 164 10.87 -1.27 -6.73
CA SER A 164 10.95 -2.27 -7.77
C SER A 164 12.33 -2.07 -8.39
N HIS A 165 13.26 -3.01 -8.15
CA HIS A 165 14.52 -3.07 -8.90
C HIS A 165 14.31 -3.32 -10.40
N TYR A 166 13.06 -3.28 -10.87
CA TYR A 166 12.69 -3.41 -12.26
C TYR A 166 12.90 -2.06 -12.95
N PRO A 167 13.89 -1.94 -13.86
CA PRO A 167 14.00 -0.76 -14.71
C PRO A 167 12.70 -0.58 -15.49
N TYR A 168 12.31 0.68 -15.72
CA TYR A 168 11.25 0.99 -16.67
C TYR A 168 11.87 1.43 -18.01
N PRO A 169 11.35 0.96 -19.17
CA PRO A 169 10.24 0.02 -19.34
C PRO A 169 10.59 -1.43 -18.91
N TRP A 170 9.58 -2.17 -18.43
CA TRP A 170 9.69 -3.62 -18.20
C TRP A 170 8.65 -4.38 -19.05
N PRO A 171 9.06 -5.42 -19.81
CA PRO A 171 10.45 -5.78 -20.05
C PRO A 171 11.18 -4.63 -20.78
N PRO A 172 12.51 -4.47 -20.57
CA PRO A 172 13.30 -3.53 -21.37
C PRO A 172 13.06 -3.85 -22.85
N GLU A 173 12.89 -2.81 -23.67
CA GLU A 173 12.88 -3.00 -25.12
C GLU A 173 14.20 -3.70 -25.48
N ASP A 174 14.12 -4.93 -26.01
CA ASP A 174 15.29 -5.63 -26.54
C ASP A 174 15.98 -4.71 -27.58
N PRO A 175 17.33 -4.61 -27.57
CA PRO A 175 18.06 -3.77 -28.50
C PRO A 175 17.91 -4.20 -29.97
#